data_AF-A0A800M5Y5-F1
#
_entry.id   AF-A0A800M5Y5-F1
#
_cell.length_a   1.000
_cell.length_b   1.000
_cell.length_c   1.000
_cell.angle_alpha   90.00
_cell.angle_beta   90.00
_cell.angle_gamma   90.00
#
_symmetry.space_group_name_H-M   'P 1'
#
loop_
_entity.id
_entity.type
_entity.pdbx_description
1 polymer ?
#
loop_
_entity_poly.entity_id
_entity_poly.type
_entity_poly.pdbx_seq_one_letter_code
_entity_poly.pdbx_strand_id
1 'polypeptide(L)'
;MSVKLRMKNLAGGKKGLYLDIYHSGQRHYDFLKLYLEKGTSNRIVAANRETLELATQTNLTAAETGKVELSCIFSERKIERECDSLLPVTERIPNDGLFNSLNGDPERLTNAGIKTLKCIGDSFAP
;
A
#
# COMPACT_ATOMS: atom_id res chain seq x y z
N MET A 1 -8.56 3.67 -3.75
CA MET A 1 -7.22 4.30 -3.59
C MET A 1 -6.17 3.21 -3.73
N SER A 2 -5.02 3.49 -4.33
CA SER A 2 -3.88 2.58 -4.44
C SER A 2 -2.60 3.35 -4.11
N VAL A 3 -1.71 2.75 -3.32
CA VAL A 3 -0.39 3.29 -3.02
C VAL A 3 0.64 2.21 -3.30
N LYS A 4 1.72 2.56 -4.00
CA LYS A 4 2.82 1.64 -4.32
C LYS A 4 4.15 2.32 -4.07
N LEU A 5 5.05 1.70 -3.31
CA LEU A 5 6.45 2.12 -3.26
C LEU A 5 7.14 1.72 -4.58
N ARG A 6 7.76 2.68 -5.26
CA ARG A 6 8.45 2.47 -6.54
C ARG A 6 9.83 3.10 -6.53
N MET A 7 10.64 2.69 -7.50
CA MET A 7 11.99 3.20 -7.74
C MET A 7 12.05 3.95 -9.08
N LYS A 8 12.76 5.08 -9.10
CA LYS A 8 13.09 5.85 -10.30
C LYS A 8 14.59 5.89 -10.49
N ASN A 9 15.08 5.60 -11.70
CA ASN A 9 16.49 5.77 -12.03
C ASN A 9 16.86 7.26 -12.08
N LEU A 10 17.99 7.62 -11.49
CA LEU A 10 18.52 8.98 -11.43
C LEU A 10 19.89 9.05 -12.12
N ALA A 11 20.39 10.28 -12.31
CA ALA A 11 21.74 10.52 -12.81
C ALA A 11 22.80 9.81 -11.94
N GLY A 12 23.90 9.39 -12.57
CA GLY A 12 24.95 8.61 -11.88
C GLY A 12 24.56 7.17 -11.53
N GLY A 13 23.38 6.70 -11.97
CA GLY A 13 22.92 5.33 -11.75
C GLY A 13 22.27 5.07 -10.38
N LYS A 14 22.05 6.13 -9.59
CA LYS A 14 21.31 6.05 -8.32
C LYS A 14 19.84 5.72 -8.58
N LYS A 15 19.14 5.25 -7.54
CA LYS A 15 17.68 5.05 -7.57
C LYS A 15 17.01 5.86 -6.47
N GLY A 16 16.01 6.67 -6.81
CA GLY A 16 15.17 7.38 -5.84
C GLY A 16 13.90 6.61 -5.55
N LEU A 17 13.51 6.52 -4.26
CA LEU A 17 12.23 5.93 -3.85
C LEU A 17 11.10 6.97 -3.88
N TYR A 18 9.92 6.55 -4.34
CA TYR A 18 8.74 7.39 -4.38
C TYR A 18 7.46 6.58 -4.18
N LEU A 19 6.41 7.22 -3.68
CA LEU A 19 5.07 6.67 -3.62
C LEU A 19 4.31 7.03 -4.91
N ASP A 20 3.81 6.02 -5.59
CA ASP A 20 2.84 6.13 -6.67
C ASP A 20 1.44 5.99 -6.09
N ILE A 21 0.74 7.13 -5.97
CA ILE A 21 -0.55 7.24 -5.27
C ILE A 21 -1.63 7.48 -6.32
N TYR A 22 -2.59 6.58 -6.41
CA TYR A 22 -3.80 6.75 -7.22
C TYR A 22 -5.02 6.90 -6.30
N HIS A 23 -5.62 8.08 -6.30
CA HIS A 23 -6.75 8.41 -5.46
C HIS A 23 -7.74 9.27 -6.25
N SER A 24 -9.02 8.88 -6.22
CA SER A 24 -10.12 9.67 -6.80
C SER A 24 -9.93 10.01 -8.28
N GLY A 25 -9.45 9.04 -9.07
CA GLY A 25 -9.20 9.23 -10.50
C GLY A 25 -7.91 10.00 -10.83
N GLN A 26 -7.21 10.53 -9.82
CA GLN A 26 -5.99 11.30 -10.00
C GLN A 26 -4.78 10.50 -9.54
N ARG A 27 -3.67 10.69 -10.26
CA ARG A 27 -2.38 10.07 -9.96
C ARG A 27 -1.42 11.12 -9.45
N HIS A 28 -0.85 10.88 -8.27
CA HIS A 28 0.12 11.73 -7.61
C HIS A 28 1.40 10.95 -7.31
N TYR A 29 2.54 11.62 -7.35
CA TYR A 29 3.83 11.05 -7.01
C TYR A 29 4.47 11.82 -5.87
N ASP A 30 4.81 11.11 -4.80
CA ASP A 30 5.52 11.69 -3.65
C ASP A 30 6.94 11.13 -3.57
N PHE A 31 7.94 11.99 -3.75
CA PHE A 31 9.35 11.61 -3.76
C PHE A 31 9.93 11.67 -2.34
N LEU A 32 10.24 10.50 -1.78
CA LEU A 32 10.59 10.35 -0.36
C LEU A 32 11.98 10.87 0.01
N LYS A 33 12.76 11.35 -0.96
CA LYS A 33 14.19 11.75 -0.80
C LYS A 33 15.07 10.64 -0.21
N LEU A 34 14.66 9.39 -0.37
CA LEU A 34 15.43 8.20 -0.06
C LEU A 34 16.12 7.73 -1.35
N TYR A 35 17.44 7.54 -1.30
CA TYR A 35 18.26 7.25 -2.47
C TYR A 35 19.12 6.01 -2.25
N LEU A 36 19.10 5.09 -3.21
CA LEU A 36 19.98 3.94 -3.26
C LEU A 36 21.16 4.23 -4.20
N GLU A 37 22.36 4.07 -3.67
CA GLU A 37 23.62 4.24 -4.39
C GLU A 37 23.92 3.03 -5.29
N LYS A 38 24.56 3.29 -6.43
CA LYS A 38 24.99 2.24 -7.36
C LYS A 38 26.33 1.65 -6.93
N GLY A 39 26.38 0.34 -6.74
CA GLY A 39 27.62 -0.40 -6.52
C GLY A 39 27.44 -1.52 -5.51
N THR A 40 28.53 -2.24 -5.25
CA THR A 40 28.53 -3.44 -4.39
C THR A 40 29.59 -3.37 -3.28
N SER A 41 30.28 -2.23 -3.13
CA SER A 41 31.23 -2.06 -2.02
C SER A 41 30.51 -2.16 -0.67
N ASN A 42 31.20 -2.63 0.36
CA ASN A 42 30.63 -2.79 1.70
C ASN A 42 30.01 -1.49 2.23
N ARG A 43 30.64 -0.34 1.94
CA ARG A 43 30.11 0.98 2.30
C ARG A 43 28.77 1.29 1.62
N ILE A 44 28.64 0.96 0.33
CA ILE A 44 27.41 1.18 -0.43
C ILE A 44 26.31 0.24 0.05
N VAL A 45 26.63 -1.03 0.29
CA VAL A 45 25.68 -2.02 0.81
C VAL A 45 25.15 -1.59 2.18
N ALA A 46 26.02 -1.12 3.08
CA ALA A 46 25.63 -0.61 4.39
C ALA A 46 24.71 0.62 4.28
N ALA A 47 25.10 1.64 3.50
CA ALA A 47 24.28 2.85 3.30
C ALA A 47 22.92 2.54 2.67
N ASN A 48 22.88 1.63 1.69
CA ASN A 48 21.62 1.23 1.07
C ASN A 48 20.72 0.44 2.03
N ARG A 49 21.30 -0.36 2.93
CA ARG A 49 20.54 -1.08 3.97
C ARG A 49 19.93 -0.13 5.00
N GLU A 50 20.63 0.94 5.37
CA GLU A 50 20.06 2.00 6.22
C GLU A 50 18.90 2.75 5.52
N THR A 51 18.94 2.84 4.19
CA THR A 51 17.89 3.52 3.40
C THR A 51 16.68 2.63 3.13
N LEU A 52 16.90 1.35 2.82
CA LEU A 52 15.85 0.39 2.49
C LEU A 52 16.23 -0.99 3.01
N GLU A 53 15.52 -1.41 4.05
CA GLU A 53 15.56 -2.77 4.56
C GLU A 53 14.35 -3.56 4.02
N LEU A 54 14.61 -4.72 3.42
CA LEU A 54 13.57 -5.65 2.97
C LEU A 54 13.42 -6.78 3.98
N ALA A 55 12.29 -6.79 4.70
CA ALA A 55 11.92 -7.87 5.61
C ALA A 55 10.90 -8.80 4.95
N THR A 56 11.37 -9.74 4.13
CA THR A 56 10.51 -10.77 3.54
C THR A 56 10.14 -11.82 4.59
N GLN A 57 9.10 -12.64 4.32
CA GLN A 57 8.73 -13.79 5.16
C GLN A 57 8.47 -13.40 6.63
N THR A 58 7.96 -12.19 6.82
CA THR A 58 7.75 -11.57 8.12
C THR A 58 6.39 -10.89 8.11
N ASN A 59 5.56 -11.19 9.11
CA ASN A 59 4.26 -10.56 9.29
C ASN A 59 4.38 -9.37 10.25
N LEU A 60 3.60 -8.32 10.02
CA LEU A 60 3.31 -7.29 11.03
C LEU A 60 2.23 -7.83 11.97
N THR A 61 2.53 -7.98 13.26
CA THR A 61 1.61 -8.56 14.25
C THR A 61 1.03 -7.53 15.22
N ALA A 62 1.74 -6.43 15.47
CA ALA A 62 1.24 -5.30 16.24
C ALA A 62 1.87 -3.98 15.76
N ALA A 63 1.15 -2.88 15.95
CA ALA A 63 1.65 -1.53 15.75
C ALA A 63 1.34 -0.70 16.99
N GLU A 64 2.38 -0.14 17.59
CA GLU A 64 2.32 0.66 18.81
C GLU A 64 2.93 2.04 18.56
N THR A 65 2.88 2.92 19.57
CA THR A 65 3.52 4.23 19.44
C THR A 65 5.02 4.07 19.34
N GLY A 66 5.61 4.52 18.24
CA GLY A 66 7.06 4.51 17.99
C GLY A 66 7.63 3.18 17.52
N LYS A 67 6.84 2.10 17.47
CA LYS A 67 7.35 0.77 17.10
C LYS A 67 6.31 -0.15 16.49
N VAL A 68 6.81 -1.21 15.85
CA VAL A 68 6.03 -2.33 15.33
C VAL A 68 6.58 -3.66 15.84
N GLU A 69 5.68 -4.63 16.05
CA GLU A 69 6.05 -6.02 16.28
C GLU A 69 5.98 -6.79 14.96
N LEU A 70 7.04 -7.53 14.67
CA LEU A 70 7.19 -8.35 13.48
C LEU A 70 7.40 -9.82 13.88
N SER A 71 6.84 -10.76 13.12
CA SER A 71 6.97 -12.20 13.38
C SER A 71 7.40 -12.97 12.14
N CYS A 72 8.39 -13.86 12.30
CA CYS A 72 8.82 -14.77 11.24
C CYS A 72 7.72 -15.81 10.93
N ILE A 73 7.35 -15.95 9.65
CA ILE A 73 6.26 -16.88 9.25
C ILE A 73 6.58 -18.37 9.45
N PHE A 74 7.85 -18.73 9.68
CA PHE A 74 8.26 -20.13 9.86
C PHE A 74 8.48 -20.51 11.32
N SER A 75 9.09 -19.60 12.09
CA SER A 75 9.52 -19.88 13.46
C SER A 75 8.66 -19.19 14.51
N GLU A 76 7.77 -18.29 14.09
CA GLU A 76 6.95 -17.43 14.94
C GLU A 76 7.77 -16.53 15.89
N ARG A 77 9.10 -16.50 15.72
CA ARG A 77 9.97 -15.62 16.49
C ARG A 77 9.58 -14.17 16.22
N LYS A 78 9.33 -13.45 17.31
CA LYS A 78 8.98 -12.04 17.30
C LYS A 78 10.21 -11.15 17.46
N ILE A 79 10.19 -10.00 16.78
CA ILE A 79 11.13 -8.91 16.96
C ILE A 79 10.35 -7.60 17.01
N GLU A 80 10.89 -6.61 17.71
CA GLU A 80 10.39 -5.24 17.68
C GLU A 80 11.25 -4.39 16.76
N ARG A 81 10.61 -3.43 16.08
CA ARG A 81 11.29 -2.44 15.25
C ARG A 81 10.72 -1.06 15.51
N GLU A 82 11.58 -0.15 15.94
CA GLU A 82 11.25 1.28 16.04
C GLU A 82 10.92 1.86 14.67
N CYS A 83 9.85 2.64 14.58
CA CYS A 83 9.49 3.43 13.41
C CYS A 83 8.63 4.64 13.79
N ASP A 84 8.89 5.78 13.14
CA ASP A 84 8.10 7.00 13.34
C ASP A 84 6.74 6.96 12.61
N SER A 85 6.62 6.12 11.58
CA SER A 85 5.45 6.04 10.73
C SER A 85 5.28 4.65 10.13
N LEU A 86 4.03 4.20 10.07
CA LEU A 86 3.62 2.96 9.44
C LEU A 86 2.63 3.25 8.32
N LEU A 87 2.96 2.79 7.11
CA LEU A 87 2.07 2.87 5.96
C LEU A 87 1.55 1.47 5.60
N PRO A 88 0.34 1.08 6.05
CA PRO A 88 -0.23 -0.21 5.70
C PRO A 88 -0.65 -0.23 4.22
N VAL A 89 -0.08 -1.16 3.46
CA VAL A 89 -0.47 -1.45 2.07
C VAL A 89 -0.92 -2.91 2.01
N THR A 90 -2.15 -3.16 2.43
CA THR A 90 -2.70 -4.51 2.63
C THR A 90 -3.75 -4.83 1.58
N GLU A 91 -4.97 -4.36 1.78
CA GLU A 91 -6.15 -4.69 0.99
C GLU A 91 -6.98 -3.45 0.69
N ARG A 92 -8.00 -3.63 -0.14
CA ARG A 92 -8.99 -2.60 -0.47
C ARG A 92 -10.36 -3.15 -0.10
N ILE A 93 -11.16 -2.33 0.57
CA ILE A 93 -12.56 -2.64 0.85
C ILE A 93 -13.41 -2.11 -0.32
N PRO A 94 -14.37 -2.88 -0.87
CA PRO A 94 -15.27 -2.40 -1.90
C PRO A 94 -16.00 -1.13 -1.45
N ASN A 95 -16.09 -0.14 -2.34
CA ASN A 95 -16.93 1.03 -2.12
C ASN A 95 -18.29 0.82 -2.81
N ASP A 96 -19.19 0.12 -2.14
CA ASP A 96 -20.45 -0.40 -2.67
C ASP A 96 -21.71 0.14 -1.95
N GLY A 97 -21.56 1.09 -1.02
CA GLY A 97 -22.65 1.59 -0.18
C GLY A 97 -23.85 2.13 -0.97
N LEU A 98 -23.60 2.84 -2.08
CA LEU A 98 -24.67 3.30 -2.97
C LEU A 98 -25.41 2.13 -3.63
N PHE A 99 -24.67 1.12 -4.10
CA PHE A 99 -25.28 -0.07 -4.69
C PHE A 99 -26.15 -0.79 -3.66
N ASN A 100 -25.64 -1.02 -2.45
CA ASN A 100 -26.38 -1.67 -1.36
C ASN A 100 -27.64 -0.88 -0.97
N SER A 101 -27.55 0.47 -0.90
CA SER A 101 -28.69 1.32 -0.62
C SER A 101 -29.77 1.26 -1.71
N LEU A 102 -29.39 1.22 -2.99
CA LEU A 102 -30.34 1.12 -4.09
C LEU A 102 -30.93 -0.29 -4.22
N ASN A 103 -30.11 -1.33 -4.03
CA ASN A 103 -30.54 -2.72 -4.08
C ASN A 103 -31.47 -3.09 -2.91
N GLY A 104 -31.38 -2.36 -1.78
CA GLY A 104 -32.28 -2.49 -0.64
C GLY A 104 -33.70 -1.95 -0.87
N ASP A 105 -33.95 -1.24 -1.97
CA ASP A 105 -35.28 -0.72 -2.35
C ASP A 105 -35.61 -0.98 -3.84
N PRO A 106 -35.91 -2.24 -4.22
CA PRO A 106 -36.19 -2.59 -5.61
C PRO A 106 -37.48 -1.95 -6.17
N GLU A 107 -38.45 -1.63 -5.31
CA GLU A 107 -39.70 -0.98 -5.72
C GLU A 107 -39.43 0.44 -6.20
N ARG A 108 -38.61 1.21 -5.48
CA ARG A 108 -38.21 2.55 -5.93
C ARG A 108 -37.49 2.53 -7.27
N LEU A 109 -36.65 1.53 -7.52
CA LEU A 109 -35.99 1.34 -8.82
C LEU A 109 -37.02 1.06 -9.92
N THR A 110 -37.95 0.14 -9.64
CA THR A 110 -39.02 -0.23 -10.58
C THR A 110 -39.92 0.96 -10.90
N ASN A 111 -40.34 1.72 -9.88
CA ASN A 111 -41.15 2.94 -10.02
C ASN A 111 -40.42 4.05 -10.79
N ALA A 112 -39.10 4.09 -10.72
CA ALA A 112 -38.25 4.98 -11.52
C ALA A 112 -37.98 4.45 -12.95
N GLY A 113 -38.52 3.29 -13.33
CA GLY A 113 -38.31 2.67 -14.64
C GLY A 113 -36.96 1.97 -14.81
N ILE A 114 -36.20 1.78 -13.73
CA ILE A 114 -34.90 1.10 -13.74
C ILE A 114 -35.12 -0.41 -13.69
N LYS A 115 -34.71 -1.11 -14.75
CA LYS A 115 -34.92 -2.56 -14.89
C LYS A 115 -33.81 -3.41 -14.26
N THR A 116 -32.59 -2.91 -14.28
CA THR A 116 -31.41 -3.66 -13.84
C THR A 116 -30.44 -2.75 -13.10
N LEU A 117 -29.87 -3.28 -12.02
CA LEU A 117 -28.81 -2.66 -11.26
C LEU A 117 -27.67 -3.68 -11.11
N LYS A 118 -26.43 -3.26 -11.34
CA LYS A 118 -25.25 -4.13 -11.25
C LYS A 118 -24.07 -3.40 -10.63
N CYS A 119 -23.39 -4.06 -9.69
CA CYS A 119 -22.10 -3.61 -9.19
C CYS A 119 -20.96 -4.18 -10.05
N ILE A 120 -19.95 -3.38 -10.39
CA ILE A 120 -18.83 -3.76 -11.26
C ILE A 120 -17.50 -3.22 -10.74
N GLY A 121 -16.39 -3.81 -11.21
CA GLY A 121 -15.03 -3.36 -10.90
C GLY A 121 -14.69 -3.48 -9.42
N ASP A 122 -13.82 -2.59 -8.93
CA ASP A 122 -13.39 -2.58 -7.52
C ASP A 122 -14.55 -2.33 -6.54
N SER A 123 -15.64 -1.71 -6.98
CA SER A 123 -16.84 -1.61 -6.13
C SER A 123 -17.52 -2.96 -5.91
N PHE A 124 -17.27 -3.97 -6.75
CA PHE A 124 -17.75 -5.33 -6.55
C PHE A 124 -16.68 -6.22 -5.90
N ALA A 125 -15.46 -6.17 -6.44
CA ALA A 125 -14.33 -6.94 -5.96
C ALA A 125 -13.01 -6.20 -6.31
N PRO A 126 -12.40 -5.50 -5.35
CA PRO A 126 -11.05 -4.95 -5.47
C PRO A 126 -9.95 -6.00 -5.58
#